data_AF-A0A453SL60-F1
#
_entry.id   AF-A0A453SL60-F1
#
_cell.length_a   1.000
_cell.length_b   1.000
_cell.length_c   1.000
_cell.angle_alpha   90.00
_cell.angle_beta   90.00
_cell.angle_gamma   90.00
#
_symmetry.space_group_name_H-M   'P 1'
#
loop_
_entity.id
_entity.type
_entity.pdbx_description
1 polymer ?
#
loop_
_entity_poly.entity_id
_entity_poly.type
_entity_poly.pdbx_seq_one_letter_code
_entity_poly.pdbx_strand_id
1 'polypeptide(L)' 'HIRELEEEVKLLKNLSHPNIVRYLGTVREEDTLNILLEFVPGGSIQSLLGKLGSFPEAISQ' A
#
# COMPACT_ATOMS: atom_id res chain seq x y z
N HIS A 1 17.59 -2.20 12.31
CA HIS A 1 16.76 -3.11 11.49
C HIS A 1 15.40 -3.44 12.11
N ILE A 2 15.22 -4.35 13.08
CA ILE A 2 13.86 -4.67 13.60
C ILE A 2 13.16 -3.44 14.21
N ARG A 3 13.89 -2.62 14.97
CA ARG A 3 13.35 -1.43 15.63
C ARG A 3 12.87 -0.36 14.63
N GLU A 4 13.55 -0.20 13.49
CA GLU A 4 13.15 0.75 12.43
C GLU A 4 11.87 0.27 11.75
N LEU A 5 11.75 -1.04 11.51
CA LEU A 5 10.57 -1.65 10.92
C LEU A 5 9.34 -1.53 11.84
N GLU A 6 9.53 -1.65 13.15
CA GLU A 6 8.47 -1.42 14.14
C GLU A 6 8.03 0.06 14.20
N GLU A 7 8.95 1.00 14.00
CA GLU A 7 8.64 2.42 13.91
C GLU A 7 7.88 2.76 12.62
N GLU A 8 8.27 2.21 11.47
CA GLU A 8 7.51 2.34 10.22
C GLU A 8 6.09 1.78 10.37
N VAL A 9 5.93 0.59 10.96
CA VAL A 9 4.62 -0.02 11.20
C VAL A 9 3.75 0.88 12.10
N LYS A 10 4.32 1.50 13.14
CA LYS A 10 3.59 2.44 13.98
C LYS A 10 3.13 3.67 13.21
N LEU A 11 3.98 4.20 12.32
CA LEU A 11 3.63 5.33 11.48
C LEU A 11 2.47 4.96 10.55
N LEU A 12 2.57 3.83 9.85
CA LEU A 12 1.55 3.32 8.94
C LEU A 12 0.20 3.11 9.62
N LYS A 13 0.20 2.59 10.87
CA LYS A 13 -1.02 2.41 11.68
C LYS A 13 -1.79 3.69 11.95
N ASN A 14 -1.10 4.83 12.02
CA ASN A 14 -1.71 6.12 12.36
C ASN A 14 -2.17 6.92 11.13
N LEU A 15 -1.89 6.43 9.91
CA LEU A 15 -2.34 7.08 8.69
C LEU A 15 -3.82 6.78 8.43
N SER A 16 -4.65 7.83 8.42
CA SER A 16 -6.07 7.74 8.11
C SER A 16 -6.47 8.90 7.17
N HIS A 17 -6.41 8.65 5.87
CA HIS A 17 -6.74 9.62 4.83
C HIS A 17 -7.37 8.90 3.62
N PRO A 18 -8.34 9.50 2.92
CA PRO A 18 -9.02 8.85 1.78
C PRO A 18 -8.11 8.40 0.64
N ASN A 19 -6.94 9.04 0.48
CA ASN A 19 -5.97 8.72 -0.57
C ASN A 19 -4.77 7.87 -0.09
N ILE A 20 -4.83 7.34 1.13
CA ILE A 20 -3.78 6.47 1.68
C ILE A 20 -4.40 5.11 1.98
N VAL A 21 -3.81 4.05 1.41
CA VAL A 21 -4.24 2.68 1.67
C VAL A 21 -4.07 2.37 3.15
N ARG A 22 -5.19 2.10 3.81
CA ARG A 22 -5.23 1.86 5.25
C ARG A 22 -4.48 0.60 5.63
N TYR A 23 -3.58 0.75 6.60
CA TYR A 23 -2.92 -0.37 7.24
C TYR A 23 -3.89 -1.08 8.21
N LEU A 24 -4.02 -2.41 8.10
CA LEU A 24 -4.92 -3.21 8.93
C LEU A 24 -4.17 -3.96 10.04
N GLY A 25 -2.94 -4.40 9.78
CA GLY A 25 -2.18 -5.19 10.73
C GLY A 25 -0.91 -5.77 10.14
N THR A 26 -0.16 -6.47 10.99
CA THR A 26 0.99 -7.26 10.57
C THR A 26 1.00 -8.56 11.35
N VAL A 27 1.32 -9.65 10.66
CA VAL A 27 1.54 -10.97 11.25
C VAL A 27 3.01 -11.31 11.07
N ARG A 28 3.67 -11.68 12.17
CA ARG A 28 5.04 -12.16 12.14
C ARG A 28 5.04 -13.67 12.22
N GLU A 29 5.68 -14.31 11.25
CA GLU A 29 5.95 -15.74 11.25
C GLU A 29 7.45 -15.97 11.47
N GLU A 30 7.91 -17.23 11.46
CA GLU A 30 9.30 -17.58 11.78
C GLU A 30 10.30 -16.82 10.90
N ASP A 31 10.03 -16.75 9.59
CA ASP A 31 10.94 -16.14 8.61
C ASP A 31 10.33 -14.98 7.81
N THR A 32 9.06 -14.61 8.08
CA THR A 32 8.35 -13.59 7.29
C THR A 32 7.64 -12.54 8.16
N LEU A 33 7.46 -11.36 7.57
CA LEU A 33 6.63 -10.31 8.12
C LEU A 33 5.54 -9.97 7.10
N ASN A 34 4.31 -10.39 7.40
CA ASN A 34 3.17 -10.21 6.53
C ASN A 34 2.45 -8.91 6.87
N ILE A 35 2.36 -7.99 5.91
CA ILE A 35 1.65 -6.70 6.08
C ILE A 35 0.24 -6.85 5.50
N LEU A 36 -0.77 -6.53 6.32
CA LEU A 36 -2.17 -6.55 5.95
C LEU A 36 -2.63 -5.12 5.68
N LEU A 37 -3.15 -4.88 4.48
CA LEU A 37 -3.66 -3.58 4.02
C LEU A 37 -5.12 -3.71 3.59
N GLU A 38 -5.84 -2.61 3.53
CA GLU A 38 -7.16 -2.61 2.91
C GLU A 38 -7.08 -2.98 1.43
N PHE A 39 -8.10 -3.67 0.95
CA PHE A 39 -8.16 -4.05 -0.44
C PHE A 39 -8.60 -2.86 -1.30
N VAL A 40 -7.77 -2.50 -2.28
CA VAL A 40 -8.10 -1.51 -3.30
C VAL A 40 -8.28 -2.22 -4.65
N PRO A 41 -9.50 -2.19 -5.23
CA PRO A 41 -9.74 -2.80 -6.53
C PRO A 41 -8.99 -2.04 -7.64
N GLY A 42 -8.62 -2.72 -8.71
CA GLY A 42 -7.93 -2.13 -9.87
C GLY A 42 -6.41 -2.27 -9.87
N GLY A 43 -5.81 -2.63 -8.74
CA GLY A 43 -4.36 -2.86 -8.63
C GLY A 43 -3.54 -1.56 -8.70
N SER A 44 -2.25 -1.68 -8.98
CA SER A 44 -1.36 -0.51 -9.06
C SER A 44 -1.55 0.28 -10.35
N ILE A 45 -1.23 1.57 -10.31
CA ILE A 45 -1.15 2.44 -11.51
C ILE A 45 -0.23 1.81 -12.56
N GLN A 46 0.89 1.22 -12.15
CA GLN A 46 1.78 0.48 -13.03
C GLN A 46 1.08 -0.69 -13.73
N SER A 47 0.28 -1.46 -12.98
CA SER A 47 -0.49 -2.57 -13.55
C SER A 47 -1.51 -2.08 -14.58
N LEU A 48 -2.12 -0.92 -14.33
CA LEU A 48 -3.05 -0.28 -15.26
C LEU A 48 -2.34 0.25 -16.50
N LEU A 49 -1.17 0.89 -16.37
CA LEU A 49 -0.34 1.33 -17.49
C LEU A 49 0.08 0.16 -18.39
N GLY A 50 0.48 -0.96 -17.77
CA GLY A 50 0.84 -2.17 -18.52
C GLY A 50 -0.32 -2.79 -19.30
N LYS A 51 -1.56 -2.61 -18.83
CA LYS A 51 -2.79 -3.13 -19.48
C LYS A 51 -3.39 -2.18 -20.51
N LEU A 52 -3.36 -0.87 -20.23
CA LEU A 52 -4.09 0.15 -20.98
C LEU A 52 -3.20 1.04 -21.84
N GLY A 53 -1.87 1.00 -21.65
CA GLY A 53 -0.95 1.96 -22.25
C GLY A 53 -0.95 3.30 -21.50
N SER A 54 -0.53 4.37 -22.18
CA SER A 54 -0.54 5.72 -21.61
C SER A 54 -1.96 6.19 -21.26
N PHE A 55 -2.16 6.76 -20.08
CA PHE A 55 -3.45 7.35 -19.73
C PHE A 55 -3.73 8.63 -20.54
N PRO A 56 -4.98 8.85 -20.98
CA PRO A 56 -5.40 10.12 -21.56
C PRO A 56 -5.21 11.28 -20.56
N GLU A 57 -4.82 12.45 -21.06
CA GLU A 57 -4.54 13.65 -20.26
C GLU A 57 -5.71 14.05 -19.33
N ALA A 58 -6.95 13.76 -19.74
CA ALA A 58 -8.16 14.00 -18.94
C ALA A 58 -8.22 13.23 -17.61
N ILE A 59 -7.46 12.15 -17.45
CA ILE A 59 -7.35 11.37 -16.19
C ILE A 59 -6.25 11.95 -15.27
N SER A 60 -5.43 12.87 -15.78
CA SER A 60 -4.29 13.46 -15.07
C SER A 60 -4.64 14.74 -14.29
N GLN A 61 -5.93 15.08 -14.18
CA GLN A 61 -6.47 16.29 -13.53
C GLN A 61 -7.28 15.92 -12.29
#